data_AF-A0A1G5H0R8-F1
#
_entry.id   AF-A0A1G5H0R8-F1
#
_cell.length_a   1.000
_cell.length_b   1.000
_cell.length_c   1.000
_cell.angle_alpha   90.00
_cell.angle_beta   90.00
_cell.angle_gamma   90.00
#
_symmetry.space_group_name_H-M   'P 1'
#
loop_
_entity.id
_entity.type
_entity.pdbx_description
1 polymer ?
#
loop_
_entity_poly.entity_id
_entity_poly.type
_entity_poly.pdbx_seq_one_letter_code
_entity_poly.pdbx_strand_id
1 'polypeptide(L)'
;MFNSKDICDRIRSFYPDSGECGKDLRITYDKDEHAWVVEASGWKRPMKTFVDEADVDACLSRGHCVGLSFQVGQMRANAGGGNIDEA
;
A
#
# COMPACT_ATOMS: atom_id res chain seq x y z
N MET A 1 4.35 -16.30 -6.72
CA MET A 1 3.39 -15.29 -7.19
C MET A 1 2.55 -14.90 -6.00
N PHE A 2 2.63 -13.64 -5.58
CA PHE A 2 1.91 -13.12 -4.42
C PHE A 2 0.50 -12.70 -4.82
N ASN A 3 -0.41 -12.68 -3.86
CA ASN A 3 -1.78 -12.22 -4.07
C ASN A 3 -2.03 -10.87 -3.37
N SER A 4 -3.17 -10.25 -3.67
CA SER A 4 -3.60 -8.98 -3.07
C SER A 4 -3.57 -8.97 -1.54
N LYS A 5 -3.88 -10.10 -0.89
CA LYS A 5 -3.89 -10.22 0.57
C LYS A 5 -2.47 -10.20 1.14
N ASP A 6 -1.53 -10.91 0.51
CA ASP A 6 -0.12 -10.94 0.95
C ASP A 6 0.49 -9.53 0.97
N ILE A 7 0.22 -8.75 -0.08
CA ILE A 7 0.69 -7.38 -0.23
C ILE A 7 0.01 -6.47 0.80
N CYS A 8 -1.31 -6.61 0.97
CA CYS A 8 -2.06 -5.80 1.93
C CYS A 8 -1.57 -6.02 3.37
N ASP A 9 -1.42 -7.28 3.79
CA ASP A 9 -0.93 -7.62 5.12
C ASP A 9 0.50 -7.09 5.34
N ARG A 10 1.33 -7.13 4.30
CA ARG A 10 2.68 -6.56 4.36
C ARG A 10 2.65 -5.04 4.52
N ILE A 11 1.81 -4.33 3.77
CA ILE A 11 1.65 -2.87 3.91
C ILE A 11 1.19 -2.51 5.33
N ARG A 12 0.20 -3.24 5.86
CA ARG A 12 -0.30 -3.04 7.24
C ARG A 12 0.77 -3.25 8.31
N SER A 13 1.78 -4.09 8.04
CA SER A 13 2.91 -4.26 8.95
C SER A 13 3.81 -3.01 9.05
N PHE A 14 3.84 -2.17 8.02
CA PHE A 14 4.57 -0.90 8.02
C PHE A 14 3.69 0.28 8.46
N TYR A 15 2.43 0.25 8.07
CA TYR A 15 1.44 1.30 8.32
C TYR A 15 0.19 0.71 8.98
N PRO A 16 0.22 0.42 10.29
CA PRO A 16 -0.91 -0.21 11.00
C PRO A 16 -2.19 0.64 10.96
N ASP A 17 -2.06 1.94 10.72
CA ASP A 17 -3.14 2.91 10.56
C ASP A 17 -3.78 2.92 9.16
N SER A 18 -3.37 2.03 8.26
CA SER A 18 -3.97 1.91 6.92
C SER A 18 -5.37 1.29 6.92
N GLY A 19 -5.87 0.81 8.07
CA GLY A 19 -7.17 0.17 8.21
C GLY A 19 -7.18 -1.31 7.78
N GLU A 20 -8.36 -1.82 7.45
CA GLU A 20 -8.60 -3.24 7.16
C GLU A 20 -8.46 -3.58 5.67
N CYS A 21 -7.81 -4.72 5.38
CA CYS A 21 -7.71 -5.25 4.02
C CYS A 21 -9.09 -5.54 3.42
N GLY A 22 -9.33 -5.08 2.19
CA GLY A 22 -10.58 -5.25 1.47
C GLY A 22 -11.67 -4.22 1.81
N LYS A 23 -11.46 -3.40 2.84
CA LYS A 23 -12.39 -2.35 3.26
C LYS A 23 -11.77 -0.96 3.14
N ASP A 24 -10.72 -0.70 3.91
CA ASP A 24 -10.04 0.58 3.97
C ASP A 24 -8.77 0.61 3.10
N LEU A 25 -8.19 -0.57 2.86
CA LEU A 25 -7.03 -0.77 1.99
C LEU A 25 -7.35 -1.89 1.00
N ARG A 26 -7.38 -1.57 -0.30
CA ARG A 26 -7.65 -2.51 -1.38
C ARG A 26 -6.43 -2.65 -2.28
N ILE A 27 -6.09 -3.89 -2.59
CA ILE A 27 -5.00 -4.22 -3.51
C ILE A 27 -5.58 -4.94 -4.71
N THR A 28 -5.35 -4.40 -5.90
CA THR A 28 -5.72 -5.02 -7.18
C THR A 28 -4.52 -5.07 -8.09
N TYR A 29 -4.56 -5.92 -9.11
CA TYR A 29 -3.54 -5.96 -10.14
C TYR A 29 -4.09 -5.34 -11.41
N ASP A 30 -3.39 -4.34 -11.93
CA ASP A 30 -3.67 -3.72 -13.22
C ASP A 30 -2.83 -4.43 -14.27
N LYS A 31 -3.49 -5.09 -15.22
CA LYS A 31 -2.83 -5.86 -16.28
C LYS A 31 -2.30 -4.98 -17.39
N ASP A 32 -2.90 -3.81 -17.60
CA ASP A 32 -2.51 -2.90 -18.66
C ASP A 32 -1.24 -2.13 -18.24
N GLU A 33 -1.19 -1.75 -16.97
CA GLU A 33 -0.03 -1.07 -16.36
C GLU A 33 1.03 -2.03 -15.82
N HIS A 34 0.76 -3.34 -15.82
CA HIS A 34 1.65 -4.38 -15.24
C HIS A 34 2.09 -4.04 -13.80
N ALA A 35 1.15 -3.57 -12.99
CA ALA A 35 1.45 -3.03 -11.66
C ALA A 35 0.36 -3.38 -10.63
N TRP A 36 0.76 -3.39 -9.37
CA TRP A 36 -0.16 -3.51 -8.24
C TRP A 36 -0.74 -2.15 -7.90
N VAL A 37 -2.06 -2.04 -7.89
CA VAL A 37 -2.76 -0.83 -7.46
C VAL A 37 -3.05 -0.95 -5.97
N VAL A 38 -2.60 0.05 -5.22
CA VAL A 38 -2.91 0.20 -3.80
C VAL A 38 -3.89 1.36 -3.66
N GLU A 39 -5.11 1.07 -3.23
CA GLU A 39 -6.15 2.06 -2.95
C GLU A 39 -6.40 2.12 -1.45
N ALA A 40 -6.29 3.31 -0.87
CA ALA A 40 -6.57 3.54 0.54
C ALA A 40 -7.74 4.53 0.70
N SER A 41 -8.79 4.10 1.40
CA SER A 41 -9.95 4.92 1.79
C SER A 41 -10.03 5.15 3.30
N GLY A 42 -9.20 4.48 4.10
CA GLY A 42 -9.15 4.66 5.56
C GLY A 42 -8.46 5.94 6.05
N TRP A 43 -7.87 6.72 5.15
CA TRP A 43 -7.17 7.97 5.48
C TRP A 43 -8.02 9.22 5.23
N LYS A 44 -7.50 10.40 5.60
CA LYS A 44 -8.22 11.68 5.47
C LYS A 44 -8.68 11.98 4.05
N ARG A 45 -7.90 11.58 3.03
CA ARG A 45 -8.29 11.64 1.63
C ARG A 45 -8.11 10.26 0.98
N PRO A 46 -9.10 9.77 0.21
CA PRO A 46 -8.93 8.55 -0.56
C PRO A 46 -7.83 8.77 -1.60
N MET A 47 -6.92 7.82 -1.71
CA MET A 47 -5.75 7.89 -2.58
C MET A 47 -5.49 6.53 -3.22
N LYS A 48 -4.84 6.57 -4.38
CA LYS A 48 -4.31 5.38 -5.03
C LYS A 48 -2.89 5.60 -5.55
N THR A 49 -2.11 4.54 -5.59
CA THR A 49 -0.80 4.51 -6.26
C THR A 49 -0.62 3.18 -6.98
N PHE A 50 0.25 3.18 -7.99
CA PHE A 50 0.74 1.97 -8.63
C PHE A 50 2.06 1.58 -8.01
N VAL A 51 2.28 0.27 -7.83
CA VAL A 51 3.53 -0.32 -7.33
C VAL A 51 4.00 -1.38 -8.30
N ASP A 52 5.25 -1.26 -8.74
CA ASP A 52 5.84 -2.18 -9.69
C ASP A 52 5.93 -3.60 -9.12
N GLU A 53 5.74 -4.60 -9.98
CA GLU A 53 5.85 -6.02 -9.60
C GLU A 53 7.20 -6.35 -8.95
N ALA A 54 8.28 -5.74 -9.46
CA ALA A 54 9.63 -5.97 -8.96
C ALA A 54 9.79 -5.52 -7.50
N ASP A 55 9.12 -4.43 -7.10
CA ASP A 55 9.15 -3.93 -5.72
C ASP A 55 8.34 -4.81 -4.78
N VAL A 56 7.17 -5.28 -5.25
CA VAL A 56 6.36 -6.25 -4.51
C VAL A 56 7.11 -7.57 -4.32
N ASP A 57 7.71 -8.09 -5.40
CA ASP A 57 8.47 -9.34 -5.36
C ASP A 57 9.70 -9.21 -4.47
N ALA A 58 10.47 -8.11 -4.60
CA ALA A 58 11.62 -7.83 -3.73
C ALA A 58 11.23 -7.76 -2.25
N CYS A 59 10.10 -7.13 -1.94
CA CYS A 59 9.64 -6.98 -0.56
C CYS A 59 9.18 -8.31 0.04
N LEU A 60 8.32 -9.05 -0.66
CA LEU A 60 7.68 -10.24 -0.12
C LEU A 60 8.58 -11.48 -0.16
N SER A 61 9.46 -11.61 -1.17
CA SER A 61 10.37 -12.77 -1.27
C SER A 61 11.69 -12.58 -0.53
N ARG A 62 12.24 -11.36 -0.50
CA ARG A 62 13.59 -11.07 0.04
C ARG A 62 13.59 -10.12 1.24
N GLY A 63 12.43 -9.60 1.63
CA GLY A 63 12.33 -8.59 2.70
C GLY A 63 12.81 -7.20 2.29
N HIS A 64 13.18 -6.98 1.03
CA HIS A 64 13.67 -5.70 0.52
C HIS A 64 12.50 -4.78 0.19
N CYS A 65 11.95 -4.12 1.21
CA CYS A 65 10.69 -3.39 1.10
C CYS A 65 10.83 -1.89 0.87
N VAL A 66 12.04 -1.38 0.56
CA VAL A 66 12.27 0.06 0.39
C VAL A 66 11.37 0.64 -0.70
N GLY A 67 11.27 0.02 -1.87
CA GLY A 67 10.40 0.50 -2.96
C GLY A 67 8.92 0.53 -2.57
N LEU A 68 8.37 -0.62 -2.12
CA LEU A 68 6.98 -0.72 -1.67
C LEU A 68 6.65 0.26 -0.53
N SER A 69 7.49 0.28 0.53
CA SER A 69 7.26 1.14 1.68
C SER A 69 7.37 2.63 1.31
N PHE A 70 8.32 3.00 0.45
CA PHE A 70 8.50 4.38 0.03
C PHE A 70 7.32 4.91 -0.79
N GLN A 71 6.83 4.16 -1.79
CA GLN A 71 5.67 4.59 -2.57
C GLN A 71 4.40 4.70 -1.72
N VAL A 72 4.10 3.69 -0.90
CA VAL A 72 2.91 3.72 -0.03
C VAL A 72 3.05 4.80 1.05
N GLY A 73 4.25 5.04 1.57
CA GLY A 73 4.53 6.12 2.52
C GLY A 73 4.31 7.51 1.93
N GLN A 74 4.75 7.76 0.69
CA GLN A 74 4.45 9.00 -0.02
C GLN A 74 2.95 9.17 -0.25
N MET A 75 2.27 8.12 -0.68
CA MET A 75 0.81 8.12 -0.83
C MET A 75 0.12 8.46 0.51
N ARG A 76 0.55 7.85 1.61
CA ARG A 76 0.04 8.12 2.97
C ARG A 76 0.23 9.58 3.37
N ALA A 77 1.42 10.13 3.20
CA ALA A 77 1.69 11.53 3.50
C ALA A 77 0.79 12.47 2.70
N ASN A 78 0.62 12.19 1.40
CA ASN A 78 -0.27 12.94 0.51
C ASN A 78 -1.76 12.74 0.80
N ALA A 79 -2.14 11.61 1.42
CA ALA A 79 -3.50 11.34 1.87
C ALA A 79 -3.84 12.06 3.19
N GLY A 80 -2.84 12.58 3.91
CA GLY A 80 -2.99 13.01 5.30
C GLY A 80 -3.12 11.84 6.27
N GLY A 81 -2.49 10.70 5.96
CA GLY A 81 -2.36 9.57 6.89
C GLY A 81 -1.35 9.89 7.99
N GLY A 82 -1.81 9.79 9.23
CA GLY A 82 -1.19 10.32 10.45
C GLY A 82 -2.30 10.62 11.45
N ASN A 83 -1.98 10.61 12.75
CA ASN A 83 -2.99 10.81 13.81
C ASN A 83 -3.80 12.09 13.55
N ILE A 84 -5.12 11.93 13.57
CA ILE A 84 -6.14 12.98 13.52
C ILE A 84 -6.09 13.94 14.72
N ASP A 85 -5.23 13.68 15.70
CA ASP A 85 -5.09 14.44 16.95
C ASP A 85 -3.89 15.43 16.97
N GLU A 86 -3.16 15.58 15.85
CA GLU A 86 -2.08 16.59 15.72
C GLU A 86 -2.44 17.72 14.73
N ALA A 87 -3.66 18.26 14.89
CA ALA A 87 -4.11 19.48 14.20
C ALA A 87 -4.35 20.63 15.19
#